data_AF-A0A7Y9RS70-F1
#
_entry.id   AF-A0A7Y9RS70-F1
#
_cell.length_a   1.000
_cell.length_b   1.000
_cell.length_c   1.000
_cell.angle_alpha   90.00
_cell.angle_beta   90.00
_cell.angle_gamma   90.00
#
_symmetry.space_group_name_H-M   'P 1'
#
loop_
_entity.id
_entity.type
_entity.pdbx_description
1 polymer ?
#
loop_
_entity_poly.entity_id
_entity_poly.type
_entity_poly.pdbx_seq_one_letter_code
_entity_poly.pdbx_strand_id
1 'polypeptide(L)'
;MRNPVLVPAVVATALLVALAVAAVVVTSRPVEGGAAPLAVRAAGTPAAPAAAPAPRGAGRARPLSPGDLLRAWDARRGRAWAAGDLPALRALYTAGSATAAADLRMLRAWRARGLRVTGLRPEVLEVSVLHRGPGRLVLRVTDRWPRAVAAGRGTRRLLPAAPVATRRVELHRSTAGGSDASRWQVVEVRPAG
;
A
#
# COMPACT_ATOMS: atom_id res chain seq x y z
N MET A 1 4.54 -11.31 -45.29
CA MET A 1 5.18 -10.06 -44.83
C MET A 1 4.84 -9.86 -43.35
N ARG A 2 5.86 -9.90 -42.50
CA ARG A 2 5.79 -9.59 -41.06
C ARG A 2 5.84 -8.07 -40.89
N ASN A 3 4.98 -7.52 -40.04
CA ASN A 3 5.46 -6.58 -39.03
C ASN A 3 4.54 -6.55 -37.79
N PRO A 4 5.08 -6.73 -36.57
CA PRO A 4 4.33 -6.77 -35.32
C PRO A 4 4.25 -5.37 -34.70
N VAL A 5 3.06 -4.93 -34.31
CA VAL A 5 2.90 -3.66 -33.56
C VAL A 5 2.67 -3.99 -32.09
N LEU A 6 3.79 -4.01 -31.37
CA LEU A 6 4.00 -3.36 -30.07
C LEU A 6 2.86 -3.51 -29.05
N VAL A 7 3.03 -4.48 -28.16
CA VAL A 7 2.40 -4.52 -26.83
C VAL A 7 2.85 -3.27 -26.05
N PRO A 8 2.01 -2.24 -25.81
CA PRO A 8 2.50 -1.01 -25.21
C PRO A 8 2.30 -1.05 -23.69
N ALA A 9 3.40 -1.05 -22.94
CA ALA A 9 3.61 -0.23 -21.73
C ALA A 9 2.68 -0.36 -20.48
N VAL A 10 1.76 -1.31 -20.40
CA VAL A 10 0.83 -1.43 -19.22
C VAL A 10 1.50 -1.95 -17.93
N VAL A 11 2.74 -2.45 -18.03
CA VAL A 11 3.45 -3.17 -16.94
C VAL A 11 4.31 -2.23 -16.05
N ALA A 12 4.47 -0.96 -16.43
CA ALA A 12 5.66 -0.15 -16.09
C ALA A 12 5.79 0.40 -14.65
N THR A 13 4.75 0.45 -13.80
CA THR A 13 4.89 1.12 -12.47
C THR A 13 4.90 0.18 -11.27
N ALA A 14 4.36 -1.04 -11.39
CA ALA A 14 4.73 -2.14 -10.48
C ALA A 14 6.18 -2.61 -10.77
N LEU A 15 6.70 -2.30 -11.96
CA LEU A 15 8.05 -2.62 -12.43
C LEU A 15 9.16 -1.72 -11.85
N LEU A 16 8.87 -0.46 -11.52
CA LEU A 16 9.92 0.47 -11.07
C LEU A 16 10.41 0.19 -9.64
N VAL A 17 9.57 -0.39 -8.78
CA VAL A 17 10.03 -0.93 -7.48
C VAL A 17 10.82 -2.23 -7.67
N ALA A 18 10.56 -3.00 -8.73
CA ALA A 18 11.22 -4.27 -8.99
C ALA A 18 12.64 -4.12 -9.55
N LEU A 19 12.90 -3.15 -10.45
CA LEU A 19 14.22 -3.01 -11.08
C LEU A 19 15.25 -2.29 -10.19
N ALA A 20 14.84 -1.22 -9.49
CA ALA A 20 15.76 -0.46 -8.63
C ALA A 20 16.23 -1.25 -7.41
N VAL A 21 15.48 -2.27 -6.98
CA VAL A 21 15.80 -3.04 -5.78
C VAL A 21 16.60 -4.31 -6.09
N ALA A 22 16.39 -4.94 -7.26
CA ALA A 22 17.18 -6.10 -7.68
C ALA A 22 18.63 -5.72 -8.05
N ALA A 23 18.87 -4.58 -8.70
CA ALA A 23 20.20 -4.17 -9.15
C ALA A 23 21.18 -3.85 -8.01
N VAL A 24 20.69 -3.30 -6.90
CA VAL A 24 21.55 -2.78 -5.81
C VAL A 24 21.98 -3.87 -4.81
N VAL A 25 21.50 -5.12 -4.91
CA VAL A 25 21.99 -6.23 -4.06
C VAL A 25 23.34 -6.79 -4.54
N VAL A 26 23.76 -6.52 -5.78
CA VAL A 26 25.00 -7.08 -6.34
C VAL A 26 26.26 -6.31 -5.91
N THR A 27 26.13 -5.06 -5.46
CA THR A 27 27.29 -4.24 -5.10
C THR A 27 27.03 -3.50 -3.80
N SER A 28 27.65 -3.93 -2.69
CA SER A 28 28.29 -3.10 -1.65
C SER A 28 28.12 -3.64 -0.21
N ARG A 29 29.20 -3.42 0.54
CA ARG A 29 29.60 -4.04 1.81
C ARG A 29 28.70 -3.67 3.00
N PRO A 30 28.67 -4.50 4.06
CA PRO A 30 27.98 -4.15 5.30
C PRO A 30 28.58 -2.89 5.93
N VAL A 31 27.72 -1.91 6.25
CA VAL A 31 28.04 -0.79 7.15
C VAL A 31 27.61 -1.22 8.54
N GLU A 32 28.60 -1.45 9.41
CA GLU A 32 28.40 -1.52 10.85
C GLU A 32 28.29 -0.09 11.38
N GLY A 33 27.14 0.24 11.97
CA GLY A 33 26.88 1.57 12.52
C GLY A 33 26.07 1.46 13.80
N GLY A 34 26.73 1.72 14.92
CA GLY A 34 26.27 1.50 16.28
C GLY A 34 24.99 2.25 16.68
N ALA A 35 24.27 1.65 17.63
CA ALA A 35 23.09 2.21 18.26
C ALA A 35 23.47 2.95 19.54
N ALA A 36 23.08 4.22 19.66
CA ALA A 36 22.97 4.92 20.93
C ALA A 36 21.48 4.94 21.36
N PRO A 37 21.15 4.62 22.62
CA PRO A 37 19.79 4.72 23.12
C PRO A 37 19.50 6.13 23.66
N LEU A 38 18.43 6.76 23.18
CA LEU A 38 17.84 7.93 23.84
C LEU A 38 16.66 7.47 24.69
N ALA A 39 16.84 7.50 26.01
CA ALA A 39 15.79 7.34 26.99
C ALA A 39 14.99 8.64 27.12
N VAL A 40 13.68 8.58 26.92
CA VAL A 40 12.76 9.68 27.24
C VAL A 40 12.06 9.36 28.56
N ARG A 41 12.24 10.26 29.52
CA ARG A 41 11.71 10.22 30.88
C ARG A 41 10.25 10.69 30.87
N ALA A 42 9.37 9.94 31.53
CA ALA A 42 7.96 10.28 31.74
C ALA A 42 7.76 11.03 33.07
N ALA A 43 6.95 12.09 33.04
CA ALA A 43 6.27 12.69 34.21
C ALA A 43 5.01 13.39 33.65
N GLY A 44 3.81 12.88 33.93
CA GLY A 44 2.95 13.33 35.04
C GLY A 44 1.87 14.28 34.48
N THR A 45 0.59 13.91 34.46
CA THR A 45 -0.41 14.30 35.48
C THR A 45 -1.73 13.55 35.20
N PRO A 46 -2.50 13.09 36.21
CA PRO A 46 -3.78 12.42 35.98
C PRO A 46 -4.88 13.42 35.63
N ALA A 47 -5.59 13.19 34.53
CA ALA A 47 -6.78 13.94 34.14
C ALA A 47 -8.03 13.35 34.81
N ALA A 48 -8.86 14.23 35.40
CA ALA A 48 -10.14 13.90 36.02
C ALA A 48 -11.16 13.29 35.03
N PRO A 49 -12.09 12.44 35.49
CA PRO A 49 -13.05 11.77 34.62
C PRO A 49 -14.13 12.75 34.13
N ALA A 50 -14.07 13.13 32.85
CA ALA A 50 -15.14 13.84 32.19
C ALA A 50 -16.33 12.89 31.94
N ALA A 51 -17.51 13.29 32.41
CA ALA A 51 -18.76 12.58 32.28
C ALA A 51 -19.05 12.16 30.84
N ALA A 52 -19.37 10.88 30.65
CA ALA A 52 -19.67 10.30 29.36
C ALA A 52 -20.97 10.89 28.78
N PRO A 53 -20.96 11.49 27.58
CA PRO A 53 -22.20 11.82 26.89
C PRO A 53 -22.90 10.52 26.48
N ALA A 54 -24.19 10.44 26.77
CA ALA A 54 -25.07 9.33 26.39
C ALA A 54 -24.93 8.97 24.90
N PRO A 55 -25.07 7.68 24.54
CA PRO A 55 -24.93 7.24 23.15
C PRO A 55 -26.03 7.88 22.30
N ARG A 56 -25.69 8.95 21.60
CA ARG A 56 -26.49 9.46 20.49
C ARG A 56 -26.63 8.29 19.53
N GLY A 57 -27.87 7.89 19.27
CA GLY A 57 -28.23 6.71 18.48
C GLY A 57 -27.33 6.60 17.26
N ALA A 58 -26.88 5.38 16.97
CA ALA A 58 -25.95 5.05 15.89
C ALA A 58 -26.45 5.61 14.55
N GLY A 59 -26.14 6.87 14.29
CA GLY A 59 -26.40 7.53 13.04
C GLY A 59 -25.73 6.69 11.98
N ARG A 60 -26.48 6.35 10.93
CA ARG A 60 -25.96 5.59 9.79
C ARG A 60 -24.58 6.14 9.44
N ALA A 61 -23.54 5.32 9.62
CA ALA A 61 -22.17 5.75 9.42
C ALA A 61 -22.06 6.38 8.03
N ARG A 62 -21.64 7.65 7.98
CA ARG A 62 -21.50 8.38 6.73
C ARG A 62 -20.54 7.59 5.81
N PRO A 63 -20.87 7.38 4.52
CA PRO A 63 -19.97 6.70 3.59
C PRO A 63 -18.61 7.41 3.55
N LEU A 64 -17.53 6.62 3.48
CA LEU A 64 -16.17 7.16 3.41
C LEU A 64 -16.00 8.03 2.17
N SER A 65 -15.16 9.07 2.28
CA SER A 65 -14.69 9.78 1.09
C SER A 65 -13.81 8.83 0.25
N PRO A 66 -13.74 9.01 -1.08
CA PRO A 66 -12.83 8.23 -1.93
C PRO A 66 -11.37 8.24 -1.45
N GLY A 67 -10.90 9.39 -0.94
CA GLY A 67 -9.55 9.52 -0.38
C GLY A 67 -9.36 8.72 0.92
N ASP A 68 -10.34 8.74 1.83
CA ASP A 68 -10.29 7.95 3.07
C ASP A 68 -10.33 6.45 2.78
N LEU A 69 -11.14 6.04 1.82
CA LEU A 69 -11.23 4.66 1.36
C LEU A 69 -9.87 4.18 0.83
N LEU A 70 -9.24 4.96 -0.04
CA LEU A 70 -7.93 4.63 -0.59
C LEU A 70 -6.86 4.56 0.52
N ARG A 71 -6.82 5.55 1.43
CA ARG A 71 -5.91 5.52 2.59
C ARG A 71 -6.09 4.29 3.46
N ALA A 72 -7.34 3.89 3.72
CA ALA A 72 -7.65 2.70 4.49
C ALA A 72 -7.20 1.42 3.77
N TRP A 73 -7.38 1.36 2.45
CA TRP A 73 -6.90 0.27 1.62
C TRP A 73 -5.37 0.16 1.64
N ASP A 74 -4.65 1.27 1.43
CA ASP A 74 -3.19 1.33 1.47
C ASP A 74 -2.63 0.95 2.84
N ALA A 75 -3.29 1.36 3.92
CA ALA A 75 -2.89 0.97 5.27
C ALA A 75 -2.99 -0.54 5.49
N ARG A 76 -4.03 -1.20 4.97
CA ARG A 76 -4.15 -2.67 5.02
C ARG A 76 -3.07 -3.33 4.17
N ARG A 77 -2.83 -2.79 2.96
CA ARG A 77 -1.77 -3.30 2.06
C ARG A 77 -0.40 -3.22 2.73
N GLY A 78 -0.05 -2.07 3.31
CA GLY A 78 1.20 -1.88 4.04
C GLY A 78 1.36 -2.84 5.22
N ARG A 79 0.29 -3.12 5.97
CA ARG A 79 0.31 -4.13 7.05
C ARG A 79 0.56 -5.54 6.54
N ALA A 80 -0.11 -5.95 5.45
CA ALA A 80 0.10 -7.27 4.85
C ALA A 80 1.55 -7.43 4.37
N TRP A 81 2.13 -6.37 3.79
CA TRP A 81 3.53 -6.30 3.39
C TRP A 81 4.50 -6.45 4.59
N ALA A 82 4.29 -5.67 5.65
CA ALA A 82 5.11 -5.75 6.86
C ALA A 82 5.04 -7.13 7.54
N ALA A 83 3.85 -7.73 7.54
CA ALA A 83 3.61 -9.05 8.11
C ALA A 83 4.09 -10.21 7.22
N GLY A 84 4.36 -9.98 5.93
CA GLY A 84 4.59 -11.08 4.99
C GLY A 84 3.31 -11.89 4.68
N ASP A 85 2.13 -11.31 4.88
CA ASP A 85 0.86 -12.01 4.87
C ASP A 85 0.26 -12.05 3.44
N LEU A 86 0.47 -13.19 2.77
CA LEU A 86 -0.04 -13.43 1.41
C LEU A 86 -1.57 -13.54 1.38
N PRO A 87 -2.25 -14.28 2.28
CA PRO A 87 -3.71 -14.27 2.37
C PRO A 87 -4.32 -12.89 2.56
N ALA A 88 -3.84 -12.10 3.52
CA ALA A 88 -4.36 -10.76 3.78
C ALA A 88 -4.11 -9.84 2.58
N LEU A 89 -2.95 -9.94 1.93
CA LEU A 89 -2.66 -9.15 0.73
C LEU A 89 -3.61 -9.51 -0.42
N ARG A 90 -3.86 -10.81 -0.65
CA ARG A 90 -4.75 -11.29 -1.72
C ARG A 90 -6.20 -10.82 -1.52
N ALA A 91 -6.68 -10.75 -0.28
CA ALA A 91 -8.04 -10.31 0.03
C ALA A 91 -8.33 -8.84 -0.36
N LEU A 92 -7.28 -8.03 -0.57
CA LEU A 92 -7.40 -6.62 -0.96
C LEU A 92 -7.70 -6.42 -2.45
N TYR A 93 -7.64 -7.48 -3.24
CA TYR A 93 -7.82 -7.46 -4.68
C TYR A 93 -8.98 -8.36 -5.11
N THR A 94 -9.56 -8.08 -6.26
CA THR A 94 -10.50 -9.01 -6.89
C THR A 94 -9.77 -10.21 -7.46
N ALA A 95 -10.50 -11.31 -7.65
CA ALA A 95 -10.01 -12.45 -8.41
C ALA A 95 -9.58 -12.01 -9.83
N GLY A 96 -8.49 -12.58 -10.34
CA GLY A 96 -7.95 -12.25 -11.68
C GLY A 96 -7.18 -10.94 -11.79
N SER A 97 -7.03 -10.15 -10.71
CA SER A 97 -6.28 -8.89 -10.75
C SER A 97 -4.81 -9.09 -11.11
N ALA A 98 -4.38 -8.51 -12.24
CA ALA A 98 -2.97 -8.51 -12.66
C ALA A 98 -2.07 -7.78 -11.65
N THR A 99 -2.59 -6.69 -11.05
CA THR A 99 -1.92 -5.96 -9.97
C THR A 99 -1.71 -6.86 -8.75
N ALA A 100 -2.70 -7.67 -8.37
CA ALA A 100 -2.55 -8.63 -7.28
C ALA A 100 -1.47 -9.68 -7.57
N ALA A 101 -1.46 -10.22 -8.80
CA ALA A 101 -0.46 -11.23 -9.20
C ALA A 101 0.97 -10.68 -9.08
N ALA A 102 1.19 -9.43 -9.49
CA ALA A 102 2.47 -8.75 -9.35
C ALA A 102 2.85 -8.55 -7.88
N ASP A 103 1.93 -8.05 -7.05
CA ASP A 103 2.20 -7.73 -5.65
C ASP A 103 2.49 -8.99 -4.81
N LEU A 104 1.70 -10.04 -5.03
CA LEU A 104 1.90 -11.35 -4.38
C LEU A 104 3.21 -12.00 -4.81
N ARG A 105 3.57 -11.94 -6.10
CA ARG A 105 4.86 -12.45 -6.59
C ARG A 105 6.02 -11.73 -5.91
N MET A 106 5.94 -10.40 -5.78
CA MET A 106 6.96 -9.60 -5.11
C MET A 106 7.06 -9.95 -3.62
N LEU A 107 5.93 -10.04 -2.91
CA LEU A 107 5.92 -10.42 -1.49
C LEU A 107 6.53 -11.81 -1.26
N ARG A 108 6.20 -12.79 -2.11
CA ARG A 108 6.84 -14.12 -2.08
C ARG A 108 8.35 -14.03 -2.27
N ALA A 109 8.79 -13.22 -3.24
CA ALA A 109 10.21 -13.04 -3.54
C ALA A 109 10.98 -12.45 -2.34
N TRP A 110 10.43 -11.46 -1.65
CA TRP A 110 11.03 -10.91 -0.43
C TRP A 110 11.08 -11.93 0.71
N ARG A 111 9.99 -12.66 0.93
CA ARG A 111 9.91 -13.71 1.95
C ARG A 111 10.91 -14.84 1.71
N ALA A 112 11.06 -15.28 0.46
CA ALA A 112 12.02 -16.32 0.08
C ALA A 112 13.46 -15.91 0.38
N ARG A 113 13.75 -14.61 0.43
CA ARG A 113 15.05 -14.05 0.82
C ARG A 113 15.18 -13.82 2.33
N GLY A 114 14.19 -14.20 3.13
CA GLY A 114 14.15 -13.94 4.57
C GLY A 114 13.98 -12.47 4.94
N LEU A 115 13.45 -11.65 4.01
CA LEU A 115 13.30 -10.21 4.17
C LEU A 115 11.82 -9.82 4.33
N ARG A 116 11.58 -8.82 5.16
CA ARG A 116 10.30 -8.14 5.35
C ARG A 116 10.43 -6.69 4.92
N VAL A 117 9.41 -6.17 4.24
CA VAL A 117 9.39 -4.77 3.82
C VAL A 117 8.40 -4.00 4.67
N THR A 118 8.86 -2.93 5.29
CA THR A 118 8.07 -2.03 6.16
C THR A 118 8.10 -0.61 5.61
N GLY A 119 7.15 0.22 5.99
CA GLY A 119 7.05 1.60 5.48
C GLY A 119 6.51 1.72 4.06
N LEU A 120 5.94 0.63 3.49
CA LEU A 120 5.21 0.69 2.21
C LEU A 120 3.87 1.39 2.42
N ARG A 121 3.90 2.72 2.40
CA ARG A 121 2.70 3.56 2.41
C ARG A 121 2.88 4.70 1.41
N PRO A 122 2.11 4.74 0.31
CA PRO A 122 2.17 5.86 -0.60
C PRO A 122 1.63 7.11 0.08
N GLU A 123 2.21 8.24 -0.25
CA GLU A 123 1.67 9.55 0.08
C GLU A 123 0.77 9.98 -1.06
N VAL A 124 -0.53 10.03 -0.77
CA VAL A 124 -1.55 10.47 -1.73
C VAL A 124 -1.55 12.00 -1.75
N LEU A 125 -1.19 12.57 -2.89
CA LEU A 125 -1.10 14.01 -3.10
C LEU A 125 -2.41 14.57 -3.67
N GLU A 126 -3.04 13.82 -4.56
CA GLU A 126 -4.31 14.20 -5.18
C GLU A 126 -5.18 12.97 -5.46
N VAL A 127 -6.49 13.13 -5.31
CA VAL A 127 -7.49 12.14 -5.74
C VAL A 127 -8.60 12.84 -6.51
N SER A 128 -8.74 12.50 -7.79
CA SER A 128 -9.90 12.87 -8.61
C SER A 128 -10.79 11.65 -8.82
N VAL A 129 -12.11 11.80 -8.66
CA VAL A 129 -13.08 10.74 -8.96
C VAL A 129 -13.39 10.78 -10.45
N LEU A 130 -13.06 9.70 -11.18
CA LEU A 130 -13.41 9.55 -12.60
C LEU A 130 -14.78 8.91 -12.78
N HIS A 131 -15.16 8.00 -11.88
CA HIS A 131 -16.47 7.36 -11.90
C HIS A 131 -16.85 6.89 -10.49
N ARG A 132 -18.13 7.07 -10.12
CA ARG A 132 -18.70 6.58 -8.85
C ARG A 132 -20.05 5.92 -9.09
N GLY A 133 -20.14 4.64 -8.79
CA GLY A 133 -21.35 3.84 -8.79
C GLY A 133 -21.50 3.01 -7.51
N PRO A 134 -22.62 2.31 -7.33
CA PRO A 134 -22.92 1.58 -6.09
C PRO A 134 -21.95 0.42 -5.78
N GLY A 135 -21.38 -0.19 -6.83
CA GLY A 135 -20.41 -1.28 -6.72
C GLY A 135 -19.04 -1.00 -7.35
N ARG A 136 -18.84 0.18 -7.94
CA ARG A 136 -17.65 0.50 -8.74
C ARG A 136 -17.16 1.92 -8.46
N LEU A 137 -15.86 2.06 -8.27
CA LEU A 137 -15.20 3.35 -8.07
C LEU A 137 -13.96 3.39 -8.94
N VAL A 138 -13.80 4.45 -9.74
CA VAL A 138 -12.61 4.68 -10.55
C VAL A 138 -12.02 6.01 -10.16
N LEU A 139 -10.74 5.98 -9.78
CA LEU A 139 -10.01 7.15 -9.28
C LEU A 139 -8.82 7.45 -10.19
N ARG A 140 -8.54 8.73 -10.37
CA ARG A 140 -7.21 9.21 -10.76
C ARG A 140 -6.49 9.64 -9.48
N VAL A 141 -5.34 9.07 -9.22
CA VAL A 141 -4.58 9.29 -7.99
C VAL A 141 -3.20 9.77 -8.38
N THR A 142 -2.79 10.91 -7.83
CA THR A 142 -1.40 11.35 -7.88
C THR A 142 -0.78 11.02 -6.53
N ASP A 143 0.26 10.19 -6.53
CA ASP A 143 0.94 9.73 -5.33
C ASP A 143 2.45 9.74 -5.48
N ARG A 144 3.15 9.64 -4.36
CA ARG A 144 4.59 9.33 -4.31
C ARG A 144 4.85 8.22 -3.31
N TRP A 145 5.92 7.47 -3.53
CA TRP A 145 6.37 6.47 -2.57
C TRP A 145 7.53 7.01 -1.74
N PRO A 146 7.35 7.26 -0.44
CA PRO A 146 8.47 7.54 0.44
C PRO A 146 9.37 6.31 0.56
N ARG A 147 10.56 6.50 1.13
CA ARG A 147 11.51 5.39 1.37
C ARG A 147 10.87 4.32 2.24
N ALA A 148 10.99 3.07 1.81
CA ALA A 148 10.61 1.89 2.59
C ALA A 148 11.88 1.22 3.16
N VAL A 149 11.72 0.27 4.07
CA VAL A 149 12.82 -0.49 4.67
C VAL A 149 12.62 -1.97 4.41
N ALA A 150 13.60 -2.63 3.80
CA ALA A 150 13.70 -4.07 3.78
C ALA A 150 14.62 -4.54 4.91
N ALA A 151 14.14 -5.46 5.76
CA ALA A 151 14.90 -5.98 6.89
C ALA A 151 14.78 -7.50 7.04
N GLY A 152 15.86 -8.15 7.46
CA GLY A 152 15.96 -9.58 7.76
C GLY A 152 17.18 -9.86 8.65
N ARG A 153 17.60 -11.12 8.78
CA ARG A 153 18.72 -11.51 9.67
C ARG A 153 19.98 -10.69 9.35
N GLY A 154 20.36 -9.79 10.25
CA GLY A 154 21.53 -8.91 10.13
C GLY A 154 21.48 -7.89 8.99
N THR A 155 20.40 -7.84 8.20
CA THR A 155 20.29 -6.96 7.04
C THR A 155 19.18 -5.94 7.27
N ARG A 156 19.51 -4.66 7.16
CA ARG A 156 18.52 -3.58 7.12
C ARG A 156 18.91 -2.62 6.01
N ARG A 157 17.99 -2.39 5.08
CA ARG A 157 18.28 -1.59 3.88
C ARG A 157 17.14 -0.64 3.57
N LEU A 158 17.50 0.62 3.36
CA LEU A 158 16.58 1.62 2.81
C LEU A 158 16.36 1.33 1.33
N LEU A 159 15.09 1.29 0.95
CA LEU A 159 14.65 1.22 -0.43
C LEU A 159 14.58 2.65 -1.00
N PRO A 160 14.92 2.84 -2.28
CA PRO A 160 14.76 4.13 -2.94
C PRO A 160 13.31 4.64 -2.82
N ALA A 161 13.17 5.96 -2.70
CA ALA A 161 11.86 6.58 -2.92
C ALA A 161 11.50 6.50 -4.40
N ALA A 162 10.20 6.50 -4.72
CA ALA A 162 9.74 6.63 -6.10
C ALA A 162 9.35 8.08 -6.39
N PRO A 163 9.48 8.54 -7.65
CA PRO A 163 8.98 9.84 -8.06
C PRO A 163 7.45 9.92 -7.90
N VAL A 164 6.93 11.14 -7.95
CA VAL A 164 5.49 11.38 -8.08
C VAL A 164 4.99 10.70 -9.37
N ALA A 165 3.85 10.01 -9.27
CA ALA A 165 3.23 9.33 -10.38
C ALA A 165 1.70 9.46 -10.31
N THR A 166 1.06 9.54 -11.48
CA THR A 166 -0.40 9.54 -11.58
C THR A 166 -0.90 8.20 -12.11
N ARG A 167 -1.93 7.65 -11.47
CA ARG A 167 -2.47 6.31 -11.72
C ARG A 167 -3.98 6.32 -11.79
N ARG A 168 -4.53 5.45 -12.64
CA ARG A 168 -5.94 5.07 -12.62
C ARG A 168 -6.10 3.84 -11.72
N VAL A 169 -6.90 3.98 -10.66
CA VAL A 169 -7.22 2.92 -9.71
C VAL A 169 -8.68 2.54 -9.87
N GLU A 170 -8.95 1.28 -10.17
CA GLU A 170 -10.29 0.73 -10.27
C GLU A 170 -10.59 -0.17 -9.08
N LEU A 171 -11.70 0.10 -8.39
CA LEU A 171 -12.15 -0.64 -7.23
C LEU A 171 -13.56 -1.19 -7.43
N HIS A 172 -13.77 -2.39 -6.92
CA HIS A 172 -15.06 -3.06 -6.89
C HIS A 172 -15.50 -3.29 -5.45
N ARG A 173 -16.79 -3.12 -5.19
CA ARG A 173 -17.38 -3.38 -3.88
C ARG A 173 -17.79 -4.85 -3.80
N SER A 174 -17.14 -5.59 -2.93
CA SER A 174 -17.55 -6.91 -2.52
C SER A 174 -18.86 -6.86 -1.73
N THR A 175 -19.72 -7.84 -1.97
CA THR A 175 -20.93 -8.08 -1.17
C THR A 175 -20.63 -8.79 0.15
N ALA A 176 -19.41 -9.30 0.32
CA ALA A 176 -18.98 -9.95 1.55
C ALA A 176 -19.03 -8.99 2.75
N GLY A 177 -19.39 -9.53 3.92
CA GLY A 177 -19.51 -8.76 5.17
C GLY A 177 -18.21 -8.04 5.56
N GLY A 178 -18.34 -6.99 6.38
CA GLY A 178 -17.21 -6.18 6.86
C GLY A 178 -17.52 -4.67 6.91
N SER A 179 -16.55 -3.88 7.37
CA SER A 179 -16.63 -2.41 7.35
C SER A 179 -16.67 -1.88 5.91
N ASP A 180 -17.20 -0.68 5.70
CA ASP A 180 -17.37 -0.11 4.35
C ASP A 180 -16.05 -0.10 3.57
N ALA A 181 -14.94 0.30 4.20
CA ALA A 181 -13.61 0.27 3.59
C ALA A 181 -13.12 -1.13 3.21
N SER A 182 -13.44 -2.16 4.00
CA SER A 182 -12.95 -3.53 3.77
C SER A 182 -13.70 -4.25 2.66
N ARG A 183 -14.88 -3.74 2.28
CA ARG A 183 -15.64 -4.25 1.14
C ARG A 183 -15.05 -3.83 -0.21
N TRP A 184 -14.23 -2.79 -0.26
CA TRP A 184 -13.63 -2.34 -1.50
C TRP A 184 -12.33 -3.09 -1.79
N GLN A 185 -12.31 -3.74 -2.95
CA GLN A 185 -11.18 -4.48 -3.49
C GLN A 185 -10.67 -3.80 -4.75
N VAL A 186 -9.36 -3.76 -4.93
CA VAL A 186 -8.75 -3.23 -6.15
C VAL A 186 -8.88 -4.27 -7.26
N VAL A 187 -9.47 -3.85 -8.38
CA VAL A 187 -9.50 -4.62 -9.63
C VAL A 187 -8.15 -4.46 -10.30
N GLU A 188 -7.73 -3.21 -10.50
CA GLU A 188 -6.52 -2.90 -11.25
C GLU A 188 -5.97 -1.51 -10.92
N VAL A 189 -4.66 -1.38 -11.07
CA VAL A 189 -3.95 -0.10 -11.05
C VAL A 189 -3.14 0.01 -12.34
N ARG A 190 -3.35 1.09 -13.09
CA ARG A 190 -2.62 1.39 -14.34
C ARG A 190 -2.07 2.82 -14.30
N PRO A 191 -1.05 3.15 -15.11
CA PRO A 191 -0.69 4.55 -15.36
C PRO A 191 -1.92 5.35 -15.83
N ALA A 192 -2.07 6.59 -15.34
CA ALA A 192 -2.96 7.54 -15.98
C ALA A 192 -2.19 8.12 -17.17
N GLY A 193 -2.69 7.90 -18.38
CA GLY A 193 -2.14 8.49 -19.60
C GLY A 193 -2.29 10.00 -19.62
#